data_AF-A0A1V6RR47-F1
#
_entry.id   AF-A0A1V6RR47-F1
#
_cell.length_a   1.000
_cell.length_b   1.000
_cell.length_c   1.000
_cell.angle_alpha   90.00
_cell.angle_beta   90.00
_cell.angle_gamma   90.00
#
_symmetry.space_group_name_H-M   'P 1'
#
loop_
_entity.id
_entity.type
_entity.pdbx_description
1 polymer ?
#
loop_
_entity_poly.entity_id
_entity_poly.type
_entity_poly.pdbx_seq_one_letter_code
_entity_poly.pdbx_strand_id
1 'polypeptide(L)'
;MELCMAAQEDATPWEVLQQEGPLPEIQDAEVPGTETLLDGRAHFSLLGVVRRKPARMDAESTRSKSCSDKLALRQVSSLLSCETSRLVAPTENAYLAGLILPEDEISQVGCNRSFGENGRMQALGGLYWPRKTKGKENTPGYRFRPFQVLSVPSEEVAALWPFAKPKSVPCPAISLEREGDSLTSGAKVKKARPGNVSAVWTLAPSYKRPSAMTMDTGSKSVPTLRHSKTGLYETIINGVKQGNRASSPGARGASSLSRAKLWALLREISPASIRHTYQTNVSPAGSLSDTPKAEDPHVNTVQHHIPDITTYQDFKSPSSLEDPLQIRMQAIRDAKLVLRGWMANSGDESWGLDVLVDPKKRKR
;
A
#
# COMPACT_ATOMS: atom_id res chain seq x y z
N MET A 1 8.95 -13.20 -11.35
CA MET A 1 8.12 -14.06 -12.21
C MET A 1 8.27 -13.57 -13.63
N GLU A 2 7.93 -12.31 -13.88
CA GLU A 2 8.13 -11.65 -15.18
C GLU A 2 9.53 -11.84 -15.76
N LEU A 3 10.59 -11.58 -14.99
CA LEU A 3 11.96 -11.82 -15.46
C LEU A 3 12.26 -13.30 -15.73
N CYS A 4 11.67 -14.20 -14.95
CA CYS A 4 11.83 -15.64 -15.20
C CYS A 4 11.12 -16.05 -16.49
N MET A 5 9.97 -15.45 -16.80
CA MET A 5 9.23 -15.69 -18.05
C MET A 5 9.90 -15.04 -19.25
N ALA A 6 10.40 -13.82 -19.10
CA ALA A 6 11.12 -13.10 -20.15
C ALA A 6 12.46 -13.78 -20.52
N ALA A 7 13.02 -14.58 -19.61
CA ALA A 7 14.22 -15.36 -19.87
C ALA A 7 13.94 -16.71 -20.57
N GLN A 8 12.66 -17.09 -20.78
CA GLN A 8 12.32 -18.33 -21.50
C GLN A 8 12.42 -18.09 -23.01
N GLU A 9 12.91 -19.09 -23.76
CA GLU A 9 12.96 -19.05 -25.23
C GLU A 9 11.55 -19.01 -25.86
N ASP A 10 10.59 -19.70 -25.23
CA ASP A 10 9.16 -19.59 -25.52
C ASP A 10 8.41 -19.12 -24.26
N ALA A 11 7.86 -17.91 -24.34
CA ALA A 11 7.09 -17.29 -23.28
C ALA A 11 5.58 -17.49 -23.43
N THR A 12 5.15 -18.28 -24.42
CA THR A 12 3.73 -18.55 -24.68
C THR A 12 3.13 -19.34 -23.51
N PRO A 13 2.08 -18.82 -22.84
CA PRO A 13 1.40 -19.58 -21.81
C PRO A 13 0.83 -20.88 -22.37
N TRP A 14 1.12 -22.01 -21.71
CA TRP A 14 0.41 -23.27 -21.99
C TRP A 14 -1.10 -23.04 -21.87
N GLU A 15 -1.87 -23.53 -22.85
CA GLU A 15 -3.33 -23.50 -22.79
C GLU A 15 -3.78 -24.29 -21.56
N VAL A 16 -4.29 -23.58 -20.56
CA VAL A 16 -4.98 -24.21 -19.45
C VAL A 16 -6.38 -24.50 -19.96
N LEU A 17 -6.64 -25.74 -20.36
CA LEU A 17 -8.01 -26.23 -20.55
C LEU A 17 -8.76 -25.92 -19.26
N GLN A 18 -9.64 -24.91 -19.28
CA GLN A 18 -10.70 -24.85 -18.30
C GLN A 18 -11.50 -26.12 -18.55
N GLN A 19 -11.38 -27.10 -17.65
CA GLN A 19 -12.35 -28.19 -17.62
C GLN A 19 -13.70 -27.54 -17.33
N GLU A 20 -14.48 -27.27 -18.38
CA GLU A 20 -15.92 -27.29 -18.31
C GLU A 20 -16.31 -28.73 -17.97
N GLY A 21 -16.23 -29.06 -16.68
CA GLY A 21 -16.83 -30.27 -16.16
C GLY A 21 -18.35 -30.20 -16.33
N PRO A 22 -19.03 -31.35 -16.48
CA PRO A 22 -20.48 -31.36 -16.64
C PRO A 22 -21.15 -30.68 -15.45
N LEU A 23 -22.16 -29.85 -15.75
CA LEU A 23 -23.07 -29.24 -14.78
C LEU A 23 -23.48 -30.29 -13.74
N PRO A 24 -23.24 -30.07 -12.43
CA PRO A 24 -23.76 -30.95 -11.41
C PRO A 24 -25.29 -30.84 -11.41
N GLU A 25 -25.95 -31.99 -11.45
CA GLU A 25 -27.40 -32.08 -11.29
C GLU A 25 -27.83 -31.38 -10.01
N ILE A 26 -28.96 -30.69 -10.13
CA ILE A 26 -29.63 -29.92 -9.10
C ILE A 26 -29.91 -30.82 -7.89
N GLN A 27 -29.20 -30.58 -6.78
CA GLN A 27 -29.74 -30.69 -5.42
C GLN A 27 -28.78 -30.05 -4.39
N ASP A 28 -29.30 -28.98 -3.80
CA ASP A 28 -28.99 -28.37 -2.50
C ASP A 28 -27.68 -27.60 -2.24
N ALA A 29 -27.91 -26.31 -1.97
CA ALA A 29 -27.09 -25.29 -1.31
C ALA A 29 -25.95 -24.62 -2.12
N GLU A 30 -26.24 -23.39 -2.56
CA GLU A 30 -25.30 -22.40 -3.06
C GLU A 30 -24.03 -22.28 -2.19
N VAL A 31 -22.88 -22.70 -2.71
CA VAL A 31 -21.56 -22.29 -2.20
C VAL A 31 -20.99 -21.25 -3.17
N PRO A 32 -20.76 -19.99 -2.75
CA PRO A 32 -20.24 -18.98 -3.66
C PRO A 32 -18.76 -19.24 -3.99
N GLY A 33 -18.50 -19.56 -5.26
CA GLY A 33 -17.28 -19.22 -6.00
C GLY A 33 -15.96 -19.82 -5.50
N THR A 34 -15.62 -21.01 -5.96
CA THR A 34 -14.24 -21.52 -6.01
C THR A 34 -13.42 -20.75 -7.04
N GLU A 35 -13.17 -19.46 -6.81
CA GLU A 35 -12.09 -18.75 -7.53
C GLU A 35 -10.76 -19.42 -7.14
N THR A 36 -10.08 -20.05 -8.10
CA THR A 36 -8.76 -20.66 -7.90
C THR A 36 -7.75 -19.61 -7.44
N LEU A 37 -7.55 -19.50 -6.12
CA LEU A 37 -6.73 -18.45 -5.55
C LEU A 37 -5.25 -18.71 -5.84
N LEU A 38 -4.66 -17.89 -6.70
CA LEU A 38 -3.28 -18.07 -7.13
C LEU A 38 -2.28 -17.77 -6.01
N ASP A 39 -1.61 -18.82 -5.53
CA ASP A 39 -0.54 -18.74 -4.54
C ASP A 39 0.83 -18.61 -5.21
N GLY A 40 1.53 -17.53 -4.85
CA GLY A 40 2.94 -17.40 -5.13
C GLY A 40 3.30 -17.43 -6.62
N ARG A 41 4.09 -18.46 -6.98
CA ARG A 41 4.60 -18.69 -8.34
C ARG A 41 3.87 -19.79 -9.10
N ALA A 42 2.84 -20.40 -8.51
CA ALA A 42 2.03 -21.40 -9.20
C ALA A 42 1.28 -20.78 -10.39
N HIS A 43 0.89 -21.61 -11.37
CA HIS A 43 0.13 -21.22 -12.55
C HIS A 43 0.73 -19.99 -13.28
N PHE A 44 1.98 -20.09 -13.71
CA PHE A 44 2.69 -19.00 -14.40
C PHE A 44 2.04 -18.59 -15.73
N SER A 45 1.28 -19.50 -16.35
CA SER A 45 0.49 -19.22 -17.56
C SER A 45 -0.63 -18.20 -17.33
N LEU A 46 -1.14 -18.07 -16.10
CA LEU A 46 -2.19 -17.10 -15.76
C LEU A 46 -1.58 -15.72 -15.49
N LEU A 47 -1.64 -14.85 -16.49
CA LEU A 47 -1.08 -13.51 -16.47
C LEU A 47 -2.13 -12.45 -16.12
N GLY A 48 -1.69 -11.36 -15.49
CA GLY A 48 -2.56 -10.21 -15.18
C GLY A 48 -3.48 -10.38 -13.97
N VAL A 49 -3.61 -11.59 -13.42
CA VAL A 49 -4.46 -11.92 -12.26
C VAL A 49 -3.75 -11.68 -10.92
N VAL A 50 -4.51 -11.37 -9.87
CA VAL A 50 -4.00 -11.19 -8.50
C VAL A 50 -3.34 -12.45 -7.97
N ARG A 51 -2.18 -12.28 -7.32
CA ARG A 51 -1.40 -13.35 -6.69
C ARG A 51 -1.21 -13.10 -5.21
N ARG A 52 -1.10 -14.18 -4.44
CA ARG A 52 -0.87 -14.13 -2.99
C ARG A 52 0.57 -14.49 -2.64
N LYS A 53 1.02 -14.03 -1.47
CA LYS A 53 2.19 -14.56 -0.78
C LYS A 53 1.76 -15.78 0.06
N PRO A 54 2.67 -16.65 0.51
CA PRO A 54 4.09 -16.73 0.18
C PRO A 54 4.33 -17.33 -1.21
N ALA A 55 5.52 -17.12 -1.78
CA ALA A 55 5.93 -17.78 -3.03
C ALA A 55 6.41 -19.24 -2.84
N ARG A 56 6.54 -19.65 -1.58
CA ARG A 56 7.11 -20.91 -1.12
C ARG A 56 5.97 -21.86 -0.77
N MET A 57 5.98 -23.08 -1.33
CA MET A 57 4.92 -24.07 -1.12
C MET A 57 4.88 -24.58 0.34
N ASP A 58 6.02 -24.54 1.02
CA ASP A 58 6.22 -24.99 2.40
C ASP A 58 5.80 -23.95 3.45
N ALA A 59 5.43 -22.73 3.05
CA ALA A 59 5.04 -21.67 3.98
C ALA A 59 3.51 -21.58 4.12
N GLU A 60 3.05 -21.23 5.32
CA GLU A 60 1.62 -21.06 5.62
C GLU A 60 0.95 -20.10 4.61
N SER A 61 -0.20 -20.52 4.07
CA SER A 61 -0.93 -19.70 3.09
C SER A 61 -1.36 -18.39 3.75
N THR A 62 -1.04 -17.26 3.11
CA THR A 62 -1.58 -15.95 3.53
C THR A 62 -2.49 -15.39 2.44
N ARG A 63 -3.45 -14.57 2.85
CA ARG A 63 -4.29 -13.79 1.94
C ARG A 63 -3.61 -12.51 1.44
N SER A 64 -2.39 -12.24 1.91
CA SER A 64 -1.59 -11.08 1.52
C SER A 64 -1.28 -11.08 0.03
N LYS A 65 -1.72 -10.03 -0.68
CA LYS A 65 -1.46 -9.88 -2.12
C LYS A 65 0.00 -9.56 -2.42
N SER A 66 0.42 -9.85 -3.65
CA SER A 66 1.75 -9.51 -4.15
C SER A 66 1.99 -8.00 -4.10
N CYS A 67 3.27 -7.57 -4.10
CA CYS A 67 3.58 -6.15 -4.09
C CYS A 67 3.11 -5.45 -5.37
N SER A 68 3.21 -6.12 -6.53
CA SER A 68 2.70 -5.61 -7.80
C SER A 68 1.19 -5.39 -7.78
N ASP A 69 0.42 -6.30 -7.18
CA ASP A 69 -1.04 -6.14 -7.07
C ASP A 69 -1.41 -5.01 -6.12
N LYS A 70 -0.67 -4.87 -5.01
CA LYS A 70 -0.84 -3.74 -4.10
C LYS A 70 -0.52 -2.42 -4.81
N LEU A 71 0.56 -2.35 -5.60
CA LEU A 71 0.92 -1.15 -6.36
C LEU A 71 -0.09 -0.83 -7.47
N ALA A 72 -0.59 -1.83 -8.21
CA ALA A 72 -1.63 -1.63 -9.21
C ALA A 72 -2.92 -1.09 -8.57
N LEU A 73 -3.32 -1.59 -7.40
CA LEU A 73 -4.45 -1.02 -6.66
C LEU A 73 -4.22 0.46 -6.31
N ARG A 74 -2.98 0.87 -6.01
CA ARG A 74 -2.63 2.27 -5.68
C ARG A 74 -2.76 3.22 -6.88
N GLN A 75 -2.74 2.71 -8.11
CA GLN A 75 -3.05 3.51 -9.30
C GLN A 75 -4.48 4.02 -9.29
N VAL A 76 -5.39 3.41 -8.53
CA VAL A 76 -6.76 3.89 -8.36
C VAL A 76 -6.98 4.47 -6.97
N SER A 77 -6.54 3.75 -5.94
CA SER A 77 -6.82 4.09 -4.54
C SER A 77 -5.91 5.17 -3.95
N SER A 78 -4.95 5.70 -4.71
CA SER A 78 -3.87 6.58 -4.24
C SER A 78 -3.05 5.99 -3.07
N LEU A 79 -2.04 6.71 -2.61
CA LEU A 79 -1.21 6.40 -1.45
C LEU A 79 -1.93 6.63 -0.12
N LEU A 80 -3.07 7.32 -0.13
CA LEU A 80 -3.86 7.56 1.08
C LEU A 80 -4.28 6.22 1.71
N SER A 81 -4.43 6.20 3.03
CA SER A 81 -4.96 5.09 3.80
C SER A 81 -6.41 5.38 4.20
N CYS A 82 -7.04 4.49 4.96
CA CYS A 82 -8.35 4.79 5.54
C CYS A 82 -8.27 6.06 6.40
N GLU A 83 -7.23 6.13 7.23
CA GLU A 83 -6.93 7.23 8.13
C GLU A 83 -6.70 8.55 7.39
N THR A 84 -5.79 8.58 6.42
CA THR A 84 -5.44 9.84 5.74
C THR A 84 -6.49 10.29 4.73
N SER A 85 -7.34 9.38 4.22
CA SER A 85 -8.45 9.77 3.32
C SER A 85 -9.51 10.65 3.96
N ARG A 86 -9.60 10.65 5.30
CA ARG A 86 -10.49 11.54 6.06
C ARG A 86 -9.90 12.94 6.29
N LEU A 87 -8.59 13.11 6.08
CA LEU A 87 -7.87 14.37 6.33
C LEU A 87 -7.39 15.05 5.05
N VAL A 88 -7.06 14.26 4.03
CA VAL A 88 -6.37 14.73 2.82
C VAL A 88 -7.23 14.41 1.61
N ALA A 89 -7.50 15.44 0.81
CA ALA A 89 -8.22 15.28 -0.45
C ALA A 89 -7.38 14.47 -1.46
N PRO A 90 -7.97 13.50 -2.19
CA PRO A 90 -7.27 12.74 -3.21
C PRO A 90 -7.03 13.60 -4.45
N THR A 91 -5.90 14.30 -4.47
CA THR A 91 -5.38 15.03 -5.64
C THR A 91 -4.32 14.20 -6.36
N GLU A 92 -3.77 14.72 -7.46
CA GLU A 92 -2.67 14.08 -8.19
C GLU A 92 -1.47 13.76 -7.30
N ASN A 93 -1.14 14.65 -6.37
CA ASN A 93 -0.02 14.49 -5.43
C ASN A 93 -0.19 13.32 -4.44
N ALA A 94 -1.38 12.74 -4.36
CA ALA A 94 -1.62 11.56 -3.56
C ALA A 94 -1.25 10.25 -4.29
N TYR A 95 -0.87 10.29 -5.57
CA TYR A 95 -0.53 9.13 -6.38
C TYR A 95 0.98 8.99 -6.57
N LEU A 96 1.42 7.78 -6.93
CA LEU A 96 2.80 7.57 -7.36
C LEU A 96 3.02 8.24 -8.72
N ALA A 97 4.09 9.01 -8.85
CA ALA A 97 4.54 9.52 -10.15
C ALA A 97 5.34 8.46 -10.93
N GLY A 98 6.11 7.64 -10.21
CA GLY A 98 6.90 6.59 -10.81
C GLY A 98 7.40 5.51 -9.84
N LEU A 99 7.90 4.42 -10.42
CA LEU A 99 8.55 3.29 -9.78
C LEU A 99 9.95 3.13 -10.38
N ILE A 100 10.98 3.29 -9.56
CA ILE A 100 12.38 3.14 -9.99
C ILE A 100 12.83 1.70 -9.69
N LEU A 101 13.39 1.02 -10.69
CA LEU A 101 13.91 -0.34 -10.58
C LEU A 101 15.30 -0.43 -11.24
N PRO A 102 16.18 -1.34 -10.77
CA PRO A 102 17.38 -1.70 -11.53
C PRO A 102 16.98 -2.09 -12.96
N GLU A 103 17.71 -1.62 -13.96
CA GLU A 103 17.36 -1.83 -15.37
C GLU A 103 17.18 -3.32 -15.74
N ASP A 104 17.96 -4.20 -15.12
CA ASP A 104 17.91 -5.64 -15.36
C ASP A 104 16.81 -6.37 -14.57
N GLU A 105 16.14 -5.66 -13.67
CA GLU A 105 14.93 -6.13 -12.99
C GLU A 105 13.64 -5.62 -13.68
N ILE A 106 13.76 -4.92 -14.82
CA ILE A 106 12.64 -4.43 -15.62
C ILE A 106 12.34 -5.41 -16.76
N SER A 107 11.13 -5.98 -16.73
CA SER A 107 10.52 -6.58 -17.92
C SER A 107 9.49 -5.60 -18.46
N GLN A 108 9.75 -4.98 -19.62
CA GLN A 108 8.85 -3.99 -20.19
C GLN A 108 7.43 -4.53 -20.38
N VAL A 109 7.30 -5.77 -20.88
CA VAL A 109 6.02 -6.45 -21.06
C VAL A 109 5.33 -6.69 -19.72
N GLY A 110 6.07 -7.17 -18.71
CA GLY A 110 5.53 -7.41 -17.37
C GLY A 110 5.08 -6.13 -16.67
N CYS A 111 5.87 -5.06 -16.79
CA CYS A 111 5.55 -3.73 -16.27
C CYS A 111 4.33 -3.13 -16.98
N ASN A 112 4.29 -3.14 -18.31
CA ASN A 112 3.15 -2.65 -19.09
C ASN A 112 1.86 -3.40 -18.75
N ARG A 113 1.92 -4.73 -18.64
CA ARG A 113 0.75 -5.53 -18.22
C ARG A 113 0.32 -5.21 -16.80
N SER A 114 1.26 -5.01 -15.87
CA SER A 114 0.96 -4.82 -14.45
C SER A 114 0.47 -3.40 -14.11
N PHE A 115 1.04 -2.39 -14.77
CA PHE A 115 0.94 -0.98 -14.39
C PHE A 115 0.63 -0.02 -15.56
N GLY A 116 0.74 -0.46 -16.81
CA GLY A 116 0.51 0.39 -17.97
C GLY A 116 -0.95 0.76 -18.18
N GLU A 117 -1.18 1.80 -18.99
CA GLU A 117 -2.52 2.28 -19.35
C GLU A 117 -3.37 1.22 -20.03
N ASN A 118 -2.76 0.49 -20.96
CA ASN A 118 -3.37 -0.65 -21.67
C ASN A 118 -3.12 -1.99 -20.93
N GLY A 119 -2.75 -1.92 -19.65
CA GLY A 119 -2.51 -3.08 -18.82
C GLY A 119 -3.78 -3.65 -18.22
N ARG A 120 -3.62 -4.45 -17.17
CA ARG A 120 -4.73 -5.10 -16.45
C ARG A 120 -5.75 -4.15 -15.83
N MET A 121 -5.43 -2.86 -15.70
CA MET A 121 -6.31 -1.83 -15.14
C MET A 121 -6.99 -0.95 -16.19
N GLN A 122 -6.80 -1.22 -17.49
CA GLN A 122 -7.27 -0.38 -18.59
C GLN A 122 -8.78 -0.09 -18.55
N ALA A 123 -9.59 -1.02 -18.04
CA ALA A 123 -11.04 -0.87 -17.92
C ALA A 123 -11.47 0.28 -16.99
N LEU A 124 -10.54 0.83 -16.21
CA LEU A 124 -10.77 1.98 -15.31
C LEU A 124 -10.25 3.29 -15.90
N GLY A 125 -9.68 3.25 -17.12
CA GLY A 125 -9.26 4.44 -17.85
C GLY A 125 -10.42 5.43 -18.03
N GLY A 126 -10.18 6.70 -17.71
CA GLY A 126 -11.19 7.75 -17.79
C GLY A 126 -12.27 7.73 -16.70
N LEU A 127 -12.33 6.69 -15.85
CA LEU A 127 -13.27 6.64 -14.74
C LEU A 127 -12.84 7.54 -13.57
N TYR A 128 -13.84 8.13 -12.92
CA TYR A 128 -13.65 9.06 -11.81
C TYR A 128 -14.62 8.74 -10.66
N TRP A 129 -14.14 8.91 -9.42
CA TRP A 129 -14.93 8.74 -8.20
C TRP A 129 -14.88 10.01 -7.35
N PRO A 130 -16.04 10.57 -6.97
CA PRO A 130 -17.39 10.01 -7.15
C PRO A 130 -17.92 10.17 -8.58
N ARG A 131 -18.66 9.17 -9.09
CA ARG A 131 -19.09 9.12 -10.51
C ARG A 131 -20.06 10.24 -10.93
N LYS A 132 -20.73 10.87 -9.97
CA LYS A 132 -21.77 11.88 -10.21
C LYS A 132 -21.19 13.24 -10.62
N THR A 133 -19.93 13.52 -10.31
CA THR A 133 -19.26 14.74 -10.75
C THR A 133 -18.59 14.47 -12.10
N LYS A 134 -19.00 15.22 -13.14
CA LYS A 134 -18.20 15.30 -14.38
C LYS A 134 -16.87 15.96 -14.00
N GLY A 135 -15.86 15.12 -13.78
CA GLY A 135 -14.58 15.57 -13.24
C GLY A 135 -13.93 16.57 -14.19
N LYS A 136 -13.85 17.83 -13.78
CA LYS A 136 -12.82 18.72 -14.30
C LYS A 136 -11.47 18.17 -13.82
N GLU A 137 -10.41 18.37 -14.58
CA GLU A 137 -9.10 17.77 -14.32
C GLU A 137 -8.62 18.02 -12.88
N ASN A 138 -8.90 19.22 -12.34
CA ASN A 138 -8.55 19.68 -11.00
C ASN A 138 -9.52 19.32 -9.85
N THR A 139 -10.61 18.59 -10.11
CA THR A 139 -11.54 18.23 -9.02
C THR A 139 -10.95 17.09 -8.17
N PRO A 140 -10.82 17.26 -6.83
CA PRO A 140 -10.32 16.20 -5.96
C PRO A 140 -11.21 14.97 -6.01
N GLY A 141 -10.61 13.80 -6.25
CA GLY A 141 -11.33 12.55 -6.37
C GLY A 141 -10.41 11.42 -6.81
N TYR A 142 -10.86 10.19 -6.64
CA TYR A 142 -10.09 9.04 -7.08
C TYR A 142 -10.27 8.82 -8.58
N ARG A 143 -9.22 8.34 -9.25
CA ARG A 143 -9.23 7.93 -10.65
C ARG A 143 -8.07 6.97 -10.91
N PHE A 144 -8.10 6.26 -12.03
CA PHE A 144 -6.94 5.50 -12.48
C PHE A 144 -5.84 6.48 -12.95
N ARG A 145 -4.67 6.39 -12.31
CA ARG A 145 -3.46 7.14 -12.64
C ARG A 145 -2.30 6.16 -12.82
N PRO A 146 -1.90 5.87 -14.07
CA PRO A 146 -0.68 5.12 -14.33
C PRO A 146 0.54 5.90 -13.79
N PHE A 147 1.65 5.20 -13.60
CA PHE A 147 2.91 5.81 -13.19
C PHE A 147 4.05 5.30 -14.06
N GLN A 148 5.12 6.08 -14.16
CA GLN A 148 6.26 5.73 -15.00
C GLN A 148 7.10 4.64 -14.32
N VAL A 149 7.58 3.67 -15.09
CA VAL A 149 8.64 2.76 -14.62
C VAL A 149 9.96 3.33 -15.13
N LEU A 150 10.85 3.66 -14.20
CA LEU A 150 12.14 4.29 -14.48
C LEU A 150 13.25 3.29 -14.18
N SER A 151 14.29 3.27 -15.02
CA SER A 151 15.48 2.47 -14.79
C SER A 151 16.52 3.24 -14.00
N VAL A 152 17.29 2.51 -13.18
CA VAL A 152 18.58 2.95 -12.66
C VAL A 152 19.65 1.95 -13.13
N PRO A 153 20.85 2.41 -13.56
CA PRO A 153 21.91 1.52 -13.99
C PRO A 153 22.27 0.47 -12.93
N SER A 154 22.44 -0.76 -13.35
CA SER A 154 22.74 -1.89 -12.45
C SER A 154 24.04 -1.69 -11.67
N GLU A 155 25.02 -1.04 -12.29
CA GLU A 155 26.32 -0.74 -11.69
C GLU A 155 26.21 0.24 -10.54
N GLU A 156 25.38 1.28 -10.68
CA GLU A 156 25.11 2.26 -9.63
C GLU A 156 24.41 1.58 -8.44
N VAL A 157 23.45 0.70 -8.71
CA VAL A 157 22.78 -0.09 -7.67
C VAL A 157 23.79 -1.00 -6.95
N ALA A 158 24.66 -1.68 -7.68
CA ALA A 158 25.68 -2.55 -7.09
C ALA A 158 26.67 -1.77 -6.21
N ALA A 159 27.07 -0.56 -6.63
CA ALA A 159 27.96 0.32 -5.88
C ALA A 159 27.31 0.85 -4.58
N LEU A 160 26.04 1.25 -4.65
CA LEU A 160 25.32 1.86 -3.51
C LEU A 160 24.69 0.84 -2.55
N TRP A 161 24.34 -0.36 -3.03
CA TRP A 161 23.72 -1.43 -2.23
C TRP A 161 24.57 -2.72 -2.23
N PRO A 162 25.72 -2.72 -1.54
CA PRO A 162 26.64 -3.87 -1.51
C PRO A 162 26.04 -5.13 -0.84
N PHE A 163 24.92 -4.99 -0.13
CA PHE A 163 24.19 -6.09 0.50
C PHE A 163 22.90 -6.47 -0.25
N ALA A 164 22.73 -5.97 -1.48
CA ALA A 164 21.64 -6.40 -2.36
C ALA A 164 21.70 -7.92 -2.57
N LYS A 165 20.55 -8.51 -2.92
CA LYS A 165 20.50 -9.93 -3.23
C LYS A 165 21.48 -10.22 -4.38
N PRO A 166 22.43 -11.17 -4.22
CA PRO A 166 23.32 -11.54 -5.30
C PRO A 166 22.49 -11.99 -6.50
N LYS A 167 22.79 -11.43 -7.67
CA LYS A 167 22.25 -11.91 -8.93
C LYS A 167 22.84 -13.31 -9.15
N SER A 168 22.00 -14.30 -9.42
CA SER A 168 22.49 -15.56 -9.95
C SER A 168 23.06 -15.26 -11.34
N VAL A 169 24.35 -15.54 -11.53
CA VAL A 169 25.03 -15.50 -12.84
C VAL A 169 24.13 -16.17 -13.90
N PRO A 170 24.04 -15.67 -15.14
CA PRO A 170 23.28 -16.32 -16.20
C PRO A 170 23.69 -17.79 -16.35
N CYS A 171 22.71 -18.68 -16.54
CA CYS A 171 22.97 -20.07 -16.91
C CYS A 171 23.79 -20.13 -18.22
N PRO A 172 24.66 -21.15 -18.38
CA PRO A 172 25.64 -21.19 -19.46
C PRO A 172 24.95 -21.48 -20.80
N ALA A 173 24.94 -20.50 -21.70
CA ALA A 173 24.85 -20.80 -23.11
C ALA A 173 26.27 -21.16 -23.60
N ILE A 174 26.44 -22.44 -23.95
CA ILE A 174 27.52 -22.98 -24.79
C ILE A 174 28.91 -22.94 -24.15
N SER A 175 29.22 -23.96 -23.35
CA SER A 175 30.59 -24.43 -23.18
C SER A 175 31.04 -25.10 -24.48
N LEU A 176 31.48 -24.32 -25.46
CA LEU A 176 32.41 -24.85 -26.45
C LEU A 176 33.76 -24.93 -25.75
N GLU A 177 34.25 -26.15 -25.64
CA GLU A 177 35.52 -26.49 -25.02
C GLU A 177 36.63 -25.59 -25.55
N ARG A 178 37.27 -24.86 -24.65
CA ARG A 178 38.63 -24.40 -24.84
C ARG A 178 39.33 -24.46 -23.49
N GLU A 179 40.02 -25.57 -23.26
CA GLU A 179 41.09 -25.67 -22.26
C GLU A 179 42.13 -24.57 -22.52
N GLY A 180 42.57 -23.90 -21.46
CA GLY A 180 43.68 -22.94 -21.53
C GLY A 180 43.63 -21.85 -20.47
N ASP A 181 44.34 -22.09 -19.38
CA ASP A 181 45.07 -21.12 -18.54
C ASP A 181 44.35 -20.01 -17.75
N SER A 182 44.30 -20.27 -16.44
CA SER A 182 44.93 -19.49 -15.36
C SER A 182 44.45 -18.06 -15.01
N LEU A 183 44.23 -17.89 -13.70
CA LEU A 183 44.26 -16.65 -12.92
C LEU A 183 43.11 -15.65 -13.10
N THR A 184 41.96 -15.94 -12.48
CA THR A 184 41.13 -14.87 -11.90
C THR A 184 40.64 -15.23 -10.49
N SER A 185 40.89 -14.30 -9.58
CA SER A 185 40.54 -14.30 -8.16
C SER A 185 39.09 -14.76 -7.93
N GLY A 186 38.93 -15.93 -7.31
CA GLY A 186 37.65 -16.47 -6.87
C GLY A 186 37.08 -15.68 -5.70
N ALA A 187 36.50 -14.50 -5.97
CA ALA A 187 35.69 -13.79 -5.00
C ALA A 187 34.49 -14.65 -4.64
N LYS A 188 34.52 -15.29 -3.46
CA LYS A 188 33.40 -16.08 -2.91
C LYS A 188 32.15 -15.20 -2.88
N VAL A 189 31.22 -15.44 -3.79
CA VAL A 189 29.90 -14.80 -3.81
C VAL A 189 29.21 -15.10 -2.47
N LYS A 190 29.07 -14.09 -1.61
CA LYS A 190 28.39 -14.23 -0.31
C LYS A 190 26.92 -14.54 -0.58
N LYS A 191 26.50 -15.78 -0.34
CA LYS A 191 25.09 -16.19 -0.41
C LYS A 191 24.28 -15.37 0.61
N ALA A 192 23.53 -14.38 0.15
CA ALA A 192 22.60 -13.63 1.01
C ALA A 192 21.26 -14.39 1.06
N ARG A 193 20.86 -14.84 2.24
CA ARG A 193 19.51 -15.37 2.47
C ARG A 193 18.59 -14.22 2.88
N PRO A 194 17.36 -14.14 2.38
CA PRO A 194 16.37 -13.19 2.89
C PRO A 194 16.21 -13.37 4.40
N GLY A 195 16.37 -12.27 5.14
CA GLY A 195 16.15 -12.25 6.58
C GLY A 195 14.67 -12.08 6.95
N ASN A 196 14.37 -12.28 8.22
CA ASN A 196 13.08 -11.96 8.86
C ASN A 196 13.03 -10.52 9.42
N VAL A 197 13.94 -9.67 8.96
CA VAL A 197 14.16 -8.31 9.46
C VAL A 197 13.63 -7.31 8.44
N SER A 198 12.90 -6.30 8.92
CA SER A 198 12.49 -5.12 8.15
C SER A 198 12.91 -3.87 8.90
N ALA A 199 13.55 -2.93 8.21
CA ALA A 199 13.91 -1.63 8.77
C ALA A 199 12.98 -0.56 8.21
N VAL A 200 12.50 0.33 9.07
CA VAL A 200 11.65 1.46 8.72
C VAL A 200 12.34 2.73 9.17
N TRP A 201 12.39 3.71 8.29
CA TRP A 201 12.89 5.05 8.59
C TRP A 201 11.98 6.10 7.96
N THR A 202 11.70 7.18 8.68
CA THR A 202 11.05 8.36 8.13
C THR A 202 11.81 9.61 8.52
N LEU A 203 11.80 10.60 7.63
CA LEU A 203 12.31 11.93 7.88
C LEU A 203 11.56 12.58 9.06
N ALA A 204 12.26 13.38 9.87
CA ALA A 204 11.63 14.19 10.91
C ALA A 204 10.74 15.28 10.28
N PRO A 205 9.62 15.64 10.94
CA PRO A 205 8.83 16.80 10.51
C PRO A 205 9.70 18.06 10.43
N SER A 206 9.46 18.89 9.42
CA SER A 206 10.11 20.20 9.29
C SER A 206 9.67 21.18 10.39
N TYR A 207 8.47 20.99 10.94
CA TYR A 207 7.92 21.82 12.00
C TYR A 207 8.26 21.28 13.40
N LYS A 208 8.58 22.19 14.32
CA LYS A 208 8.86 21.89 15.74
C LYS A 208 7.56 21.63 16.53
N ARG A 209 6.75 20.66 16.12
CA ARG A 209 5.61 20.20 16.91
C ARG A 209 5.94 18.82 17.48
N PRO A 210 5.93 18.64 18.81
CA PRO A 210 6.07 17.31 19.40
C PRO A 210 4.95 16.41 18.87
N SER A 211 5.31 15.27 18.28
CA SER A 211 4.37 14.20 17.95
C SER A 211 4.69 12.99 18.80
N ALA A 212 3.68 12.41 19.46
CA ALA A 212 3.85 11.21 20.29
C ALA A 212 4.53 10.06 19.53
N MET A 213 4.36 10.01 18.20
CA MET A 213 4.99 9.00 17.32
C MET A 213 6.52 9.14 17.20
N THR A 214 7.05 10.36 17.29
CA THR A 214 8.50 10.62 17.14
C THR A 214 9.33 10.19 18.35
N MET A 215 8.69 9.84 19.47
CA MET A 215 9.35 9.54 20.74
C MET A 215 9.53 8.03 21.01
N ASP A 216 8.87 7.14 20.26
CA ASP A 216 8.91 5.67 20.46
C ASP A 216 9.67 4.93 19.35
N THR A 217 10.86 5.43 19.01
CA THR A 217 11.80 4.76 18.06
C THR A 217 12.49 3.55 18.69
N GLY A 218 12.38 3.38 20.02
CA GLY A 218 12.99 2.25 20.75
C GLY A 218 14.53 2.26 20.76
N SER A 219 15.18 3.29 20.20
CA SER A 219 16.62 3.43 20.13
C SER A 219 17.09 4.66 20.92
N LYS A 220 18.17 4.51 21.69
CA LYS A 220 18.81 5.61 22.43
C LYS A 220 19.51 6.60 21.49
N SER A 221 19.89 6.14 20.31
CA SER A 221 20.48 6.95 19.24
C SER A 221 19.71 6.71 17.94
N VAL A 222 19.36 7.78 17.24
CA VAL A 222 18.75 7.70 15.91
C VAL A 222 19.81 8.04 14.86
N PRO A 223 19.84 7.35 13.71
CA PRO A 223 20.78 7.68 12.65
C PRO A 223 20.53 9.10 12.13
N THR A 224 21.54 9.76 11.58
CA THR A 224 21.35 10.95 10.73
C THR A 224 21.68 10.53 9.31
N LEU A 225 20.69 10.46 8.43
CA LEU A 225 20.88 10.04 7.06
C LEU A 225 20.95 11.28 6.18
N ARG A 226 22.04 11.48 5.42
CA ARG A 226 22.21 12.62 4.50
C ARG A 226 21.85 13.97 5.15
N HIS A 227 22.40 14.25 6.33
CA HIS A 227 22.16 15.49 7.10
C HIS A 227 20.71 15.72 7.55
N SER A 228 19.85 14.73 7.36
CA SER A 228 18.45 14.80 7.73
C SER A 228 18.19 14.23 9.11
N LYS A 229 17.39 14.95 9.90
CA LYS A 229 16.95 14.48 11.22
C LYS A 229 15.98 13.30 11.05
N THR A 230 16.12 12.31 11.92
CA THR A 230 15.24 11.13 11.93
C THR A 230 13.95 11.40 12.69
N GLY A 231 12.82 11.08 12.07
CA GLY A 231 11.49 11.14 12.69
C GLY A 231 11.08 9.81 13.29
N LEU A 232 11.08 8.75 12.48
CA LEU A 232 10.87 7.37 12.91
C LEU A 232 12.08 6.54 12.49
N TYR A 233 12.53 5.66 13.37
CA TYR A 233 13.46 4.59 13.04
C TYR A 233 13.09 3.38 13.87
N GLU A 234 12.77 2.26 13.23
CA GLU A 234 12.46 1.02 13.91
C GLU A 234 12.95 -0.19 13.10
N THR A 235 13.44 -1.20 13.82
CA THR A 235 13.76 -2.51 13.27
C THR A 235 12.67 -3.48 13.69
N ILE A 236 12.05 -4.16 12.74
CA ILE A 236 11.00 -5.15 12.95
C ILE A 236 11.59 -6.53 12.68
N ILE A 237 11.48 -7.44 13.64
CA ILE A 237 11.97 -8.82 13.55
C ILE A 237 10.78 -9.73 13.84
N ASN A 238 10.48 -10.66 12.93
CA ASN A 238 9.31 -11.55 13.05
C ASN A 238 7.98 -10.79 13.29
N GLY A 239 7.83 -9.61 12.67
CA GLY A 239 6.60 -8.82 12.73
C GLY A 239 6.43 -7.92 13.97
N VAL A 240 7.38 -7.93 14.91
CA VAL A 240 7.37 -7.03 16.09
C VAL A 240 8.63 -6.18 16.16
N LYS A 241 8.56 -5.01 16.82
CA LYS A 241 9.74 -4.16 17.07
C LYS A 241 10.83 -4.93 17.80
N GLN A 242 12.08 -4.74 17.38
CA GLN A 242 13.26 -5.35 17.97
C GLN A 242 13.25 -5.22 19.50
N GLY A 243 13.59 -6.32 20.18
CA GLY A 243 13.53 -6.41 21.64
C GLY A 243 12.18 -6.88 22.20
N ASN A 244 11.18 -7.14 21.35
CA ASN A 244 9.88 -7.70 21.75
C ASN A 244 9.69 -9.11 21.18
N ARG A 245 8.77 -9.88 21.76
CA ARG A 245 8.48 -11.27 21.36
C ARG A 245 7.15 -11.33 20.60
N ALA A 246 7.16 -11.98 19.45
CA ALA A 246 5.95 -12.18 18.64
C ALA A 246 4.91 -13.07 19.35
N SER A 247 5.35 -13.98 20.23
CA SER A 247 4.47 -14.83 21.04
C SER A 247 3.72 -14.08 22.15
N SER A 248 4.14 -12.87 22.48
CA SER A 248 3.50 -12.01 23.47
C SER A 248 3.39 -10.58 22.92
N PRO A 249 2.58 -10.37 21.87
CA PRO A 249 2.46 -9.07 21.23
C PRO A 249 1.83 -8.09 22.21
N GLY A 250 2.40 -6.89 22.30
CA GLY A 250 1.89 -5.82 23.14
C GLY A 250 2.16 -4.46 22.52
N ALA A 251 1.56 -3.42 23.08
CA ALA A 251 1.64 -2.05 22.56
C ALA A 251 3.09 -1.58 22.29
N ARG A 252 4.02 -1.94 23.18
CA ARG A 252 5.47 -1.64 23.04
C ARG A 252 6.12 -2.37 21.86
N GLY A 253 5.67 -3.58 21.54
CA GLY A 253 6.16 -4.37 20.41
C GLY A 253 5.55 -4.00 19.08
N ALA A 254 4.46 -3.23 19.06
CA ALA A 254 3.82 -2.78 17.84
C ALA A 254 4.64 -1.69 17.13
N SER A 255 4.83 -1.87 15.82
CA SER A 255 5.39 -0.85 14.92
C SER A 255 4.57 0.43 14.95
N SER A 256 5.23 1.58 14.84
CA SER A 256 4.54 2.88 14.69
C SER A 256 3.68 2.98 13.42
N LEU A 257 3.91 2.12 12.44
CA LEU A 257 3.09 1.97 11.23
C LEU A 257 1.97 0.92 11.38
N SER A 258 1.78 0.35 12.57
CA SER A 258 0.67 -0.57 12.83
C SER A 258 -0.69 0.14 12.76
N ARG A 259 -1.73 -0.59 12.35
CA ARG A 259 -3.10 -0.07 12.24
C ARG A 259 -3.58 0.62 13.51
N ALA A 260 -3.35 0.00 14.67
CA ALA A 260 -3.75 0.58 15.96
C ALA A 260 -3.04 1.91 16.24
N LYS A 261 -1.72 1.98 16.03
CA LYS A 261 -0.96 3.22 16.27
C LYS A 261 -1.29 4.32 15.25
N LEU A 262 -1.54 3.99 13.99
CA LEU A 262 -2.00 4.97 12.99
C LEU A 262 -3.42 5.48 13.28
N TRP A 263 -4.32 4.60 13.72
CA TRP A 263 -5.66 5.01 14.15
C TRP A 263 -5.62 5.90 15.41
N ALA A 264 -4.77 5.57 16.39
CA ALA A 264 -4.54 6.42 17.56
C ALA A 264 -4.00 7.80 17.17
N LEU A 265 -3.02 7.85 16.27
CA LEU A 265 -2.49 9.12 15.75
C LEU A 265 -3.59 9.97 15.08
N LEU A 266 -4.45 9.36 14.27
CA LEU A 266 -5.57 10.09 13.67
C LEU A 266 -6.50 10.69 14.74
N ARG A 267 -6.81 9.93 15.80
CA ARG A 267 -7.61 10.43 16.93
C ARG A 267 -6.92 11.53 17.73
N GLU A 268 -5.59 11.63 17.70
CA GLU A 268 -4.88 12.77 18.30
C GLU A 268 -4.94 14.02 17.40
N ILE A 269 -4.95 13.83 16.08
CA ILE A 269 -5.01 14.93 15.10
C ILE A 269 -6.44 15.51 14.97
N SER A 270 -7.47 14.66 15.03
CA SER A 270 -8.87 15.06 14.80
C SER A 270 -9.41 16.10 15.80
N PRO A 271 -9.13 16.04 17.12
CA PRO A 271 -9.52 17.07 18.08
C PRO A 271 -8.85 18.42 17.81
N ALA A 272 -7.68 18.43 17.17
CA ALA A 272 -6.90 19.64 16.90
C ALA A 272 -7.30 20.33 15.58
N SER A 273 -7.92 19.61 14.63
CA SER A 273 -8.26 20.15 13.29
C SER A 273 -9.59 20.90 13.21
N ILE A 274 -10.45 20.79 14.23
CA ILE A 274 -11.76 21.49 14.25
C ILE A 274 -11.62 23.00 14.56
N ARG A 275 -10.45 23.48 15.00
CA ARG A 275 -10.24 24.90 15.37
C ARG A 275 -9.76 25.83 14.24
N HIS A 276 -9.45 25.32 13.05
CA HIS A 276 -9.09 26.17 11.91
C HIS A 276 -10.12 26.03 10.80
N THR A 277 -11.29 26.63 11.01
CA THR A 277 -12.11 27.14 9.91
C THR A 277 -11.26 28.14 9.13
N TYR A 278 -11.14 27.92 7.83
CA TYR A 278 -10.52 28.83 6.88
C TYR A 278 -11.26 30.18 6.93
N GLN A 279 -10.66 31.19 7.53
CA GLN A 279 -11.02 32.58 7.24
C GLN A 279 -10.53 32.89 5.82
N THR A 280 -11.41 32.76 4.83
CA THR A 280 -11.26 33.42 3.54
C THR A 280 -11.43 34.92 3.78
N ASN A 281 -10.34 35.62 4.07
CA ASN A 281 -10.30 37.08 4.02
C ASN A 281 -10.34 37.50 2.55
N VAL A 282 -11.53 37.82 2.06
CA VAL A 282 -11.71 38.71 0.92
C VAL A 282 -12.30 40.00 1.47
N SER A 283 -11.44 41.00 1.65
CA SER A 283 -11.90 42.38 1.83
C SER A 283 -12.42 42.90 0.49
N PRO A 284 -13.53 43.65 0.51
CA PRO A 284 -13.59 44.85 -0.30
C PRO A 284 -13.94 46.06 0.58
N ALA A 285 -13.19 47.12 0.36
CA ALA A 285 -13.51 48.45 0.86
C ALA A 285 -14.83 48.95 0.25
N GLY A 286 -15.62 49.69 1.03
CA GLY A 286 -16.44 50.79 0.50
C GLY A 286 -17.95 50.77 0.72
N SER A 287 -18.39 51.70 1.59
CA SER A 287 -19.66 52.44 1.61
C SER A 287 -20.87 51.91 2.39
N LEU A 288 -21.48 52.86 3.11
CA LEU A 288 -22.61 52.80 4.04
C LEU A 288 -23.99 52.86 3.34
N SER A 289 -25.01 52.44 4.11
CA SER A 289 -26.47 52.77 4.03
C SER A 289 -27.25 52.22 2.82
N ASP A 290 -28.42 51.57 2.89
CA ASP A 290 -29.51 51.54 3.88
C ASP A 290 -30.31 50.19 3.85
N THR A 291 -31.02 49.94 4.96
CA THR A 291 -31.90 48.81 5.42
C THR A 291 -33.01 48.29 4.44
N PRO A 292 -33.78 47.18 4.70
CA PRO A 292 -34.01 46.43 5.96
C PRO A 292 -34.09 44.87 5.91
N LYS A 293 -33.86 44.25 7.09
CA LYS A 293 -34.31 42.93 7.60
C LYS A 293 -34.71 41.83 6.60
N ALA A 294 -33.83 40.84 6.43
CA ALA A 294 -34.19 39.48 6.03
C ALA A 294 -33.36 38.47 6.83
N GLU A 295 -34.09 37.57 7.49
CA GLU A 295 -33.76 36.28 8.10
C GLU A 295 -32.29 35.82 8.08
N ASP A 296 -31.72 35.65 9.28
CA ASP A 296 -30.46 34.94 9.51
C ASP A 296 -30.52 33.54 8.88
N PRO A 297 -29.65 33.19 7.92
CA PRO A 297 -29.47 31.81 7.56
C PRO A 297 -28.73 31.17 8.72
N HIS A 298 -29.46 30.44 9.56
CA HIS A 298 -28.91 29.56 10.57
C HIS A 298 -27.88 28.65 9.89
N VAL A 299 -26.60 29.01 10.00
CA VAL A 299 -25.50 28.15 9.59
C VAL A 299 -25.54 27.00 10.57
N ASN A 300 -26.22 25.92 10.16
CA ASN A 300 -26.14 24.62 10.79
C ASN A 300 -24.65 24.25 10.80
N THR A 301 -23.98 24.60 11.88
CA THR A 301 -22.69 24.04 12.21
C THR A 301 -23.02 22.60 12.57
N VAL A 302 -23.07 21.74 11.55
CA VAL A 302 -23.20 20.30 11.74
C VAL A 302 -21.95 19.91 12.49
N GLN A 303 -22.06 19.91 13.81
CA GLN A 303 -21.15 19.22 14.69
C GLN A 303 -21.27 17.76 14.23
N HIS A 304 -20.35 17.35 13.36
CA HIS A 304 -20.23 15.95 12.99
C HIS A 304 -19.86 15.23 14.28
N HIS A 305 -20.89 14.78 15.00
CA HIS A 305 -20.78 13.76 16.01
C HIS A 305 -20.13 12.59 15.30
N ILE A 306 -18.82 12.45 15.47
CA ILE A 306 -18.14 11.21 15.15
C ILE A 306 -18.85 10.21 16.08
N PRO A 307 -19.57 9.20 15.54
CA PRO A 307 -20.18 8.18 16.38
C PRO A 307 -19.13 7.59 17.32
N ASP A 308 -19.53 6.96 18.42
CA ASP A 308 -18.57 6.28 19.29
C ASP A 308 -17.89 5.12 18.52
N ILE A 309 -16.82 5.44 17.79
CA ILE A 309 -16.02 4.50 17.03
C ILE A 309 -15.21 3.71 18.05
N THR A 310 -15.75 2.55 18.42
CA THR A 310 -15.16 1.67 19.43
C THR A 310 -14.25 0.61 18.82
N THR A 311 -14.51 0.20 17.58
CA THR A 311 -13.71 -0.82 16.86
C THR A 311 -13.03 -0.28 15.61
N TYR A 312 -11.97 -0.98 15.17
CA TYR A 312 -11.30 -0.68 13.90
C TYR A 312 -12.20 -0.94 12.69
N GLN A 313 -13.16 -1.85 12.80
CA GLN A 313 -14.18 -2.09 11.79
C GLN A 313 -15.11 -0.86 11.64
N ASP A 314 -15.60 -0.32 12.74
CA ASP A 314 -16.43 0.90 12.74
C ASP A 314 -15.64 2.07 12.17
N PHE A 315 -14.35 2.15 12.50
CA PHE A 315 -13.47 3.20 12.00
C PHE A 315 -13.36 3.20 10.47
N LYS A 316 -13.33 2.02 9.86
CA LYS A 316 -13.31 1.86 8.39
C LYS A 316 -14.68 1.96 7.75
N SER A 317 -15.74 2.14 8.53
CA SER A 317 -17.08 2.29 8.00
C SER A 317 -17.34 3.76 7.66
N PRO A 318 -17.90 4.05 6.47
CA PRO A 318 -18.25 5.41 6.09
C PRO A 318 -19.42 5.91 6.95
N SER A 319 -19.39 7.17 7.34
CA SER A 319 -20.43 7.78 8.18
C SER A 319 -21.61 8.32 7.35
N SER A 320 -21.40 8.60 6.06
CA SER A 320 -22.43 9.07 5.14
C SER A 320 -22.10 8.72 3.68
N LEU A 321 -23.04 8.95 2.76
CA LEU A 321 -22.82 8.76 1.32
C LEU A 321 -21.80 9.73 0.72
N GLU A 322 -21.60 10.89 1.35
CA GLU A 322 -20.63 11.92 0.94
C GLU A 322 -19.28 11.79 1.68
N ASP A 323 -19.16 10.80 2.59
CA ASP A 323 -17.91 10.53 3.29
C ASP A 323 -16.77 10.26 2.28
N PRO A 324 -15.63 10.98 2.34
CA PRO A 324 -14.47 10.68 1.52
C PRO A 324 -14.04 9.21 1.54
N LEU A 325 -14.29 8.51 2.66
CA LEU A 325 -14.04 7.08 2.79
C LEU A 325 -14.99 6.24 1.93
N GLN A 326 -16.26 6.63 1.77
CA GLN A 326 -17.20 5.94 0.90
C GLN A 326 -16.75 6.02 -0.57
N ILE A 327 -16.30 7.20 -0.98
CA ILE A 327 -15.77 7.44 -2.34
C ILE A 327 -14.54 6.57 -2.59
N ARG A 328 -13.62 6.53 -1.61
CA ARG A 328 -12.45 5.65 -1.63
C ARG A 328 -12.83 4.18 -1.76
N MET A 329 -13.80 3.73 -0.97
CA MET A 329 -14.26 2.34 -0.96
C MET A 329 -14.87 1.93 -2.30
N GLN A 330 -15.62 2.82 -2.95
CA GLN A 330 -16.15 2.56 -4.28
C GLN A 330 -15.01 2.41 -5.31
N ALA A 331 -14.03 3.31 -5.30
CA ALA A 331 -12.88 3.23 -6.21
C ALA A 331 -12.07 1.94 -5.99
N ILE A 332 -11.85 1.55 -4.72
CA ILE A 332 -11.18 0.28 -4.38
C ILE A 332 -11.99 -0.93 -4.81
N ARG A 333 -13.32 -0.90 -4.66
CA ARG A 333 -14.21 -2.00 -5.08
C ARG A 333 -14.10 -2.22 -6.58
N ASP A 334 -14.25 -1.16 -7.36
CA ASP A 334 -14.17 -1.22 -8.82
C ASP A 334 -12.79 -1.71 -9.29
N ALA A 335 -11.71 -1.23 -8.63
CA ALA A 335 -10.36 -1.69 -8.91
C ALA A 335 -10.14 -3.18 -8.62
N LYS A 336 -10.68 -3.69 -7.51
CA LYS A 336 -10.57 -5.11 -7.14
C LYS A 336 -11.33 -6.02 -8.11
N LEU A 337 -12.49 -5.57 -8.61
CA LEU A 337 -13.26 -6.30 -9.63
C LEU A 337 -12.44 -6.45 -10.92
N VAL A 338 -11.78 -5.37 -11.36
CA VAL A 338 -10.94 -5.39 -12.57
C VAL A 338 -9.70 -6.27 -12.41
N LEU A 339 -9.06 -6.27 -11.24
CA LEU A 339 -7.86 -7.07 -10.97
C LEU A 339 -8.12 -8.59 -10.96
N ARG A 340 -9.36 -9.04 -10.74
CA ARG A 340 -9.82 -10.45 -10.62
C ARG A 340 -9.10 -11.26 -9.53
N GLY A 341 -9.80 -12.12 -8.79
CA GLY A 341 -9.18 -12.94 -7.73
C GLY A 341 -8.75 -12.16 -6.48
N TRP A 342 -9.21 -10.92 -6.32
CA TRP A 342 -8.91 -10.14 -5.11
C TRP A 342 -9.77 -10.57 -3.93
N MET A 343 -9.21 -11.44 -3.09
CA MET A 343 -9.79 -11.75 -1.77
C MET A 343 -9.23 -10.87 -0.64
N ALA A 344 -10.11 -10.22 0.13
CA ALA A 344 -9.72 -9.44 1.29
C ALA A 344 -9.28 -10.31 2.48
N ASN A 345 -8.42 -9.75 3.33
CA ASN A 345 -8.22 -10.29 4.67
C ASN A 345 -9.48 -10.02 5.49
N SER A 346 -9.94 -10.99 6.28
CA SER A 346 -11.13 -10.89 7.14
C SER A 346 -10.77 -11.34 8.55
N GLY A 347 -11.55 -10.90 9.56
CA GLY A 347 -11.44 -11.41 10.94
C GLY A 347 -10.42 -10.70 11.84
N ASP A 348 -9.91 -9.53 11.45
CA ASP A 348 -8.87 -8.81 12.20
C ASP A 348 -9.19 -7.31 12.31
N GLU A 349 -10.44 -7.01 12.69
CA GLU A 349 -10.99 -5.64 12.72
C GLU A 349 -11.87 -5.37 13.96
N SER A 350 -12.25 -6.41 14.71
CA SER A 350 -13.09 -6.34 15.91
C SER A 350 -12.30 -5.99 17.17
N TRP A 351 -11.41 -5.00 17.10
CA TRP A 351 -10.58 -4.54 18.21
C TRP A 351 -10.60 -3.02 18.33
N GLY A 352 -10.47 -2.49 19.55
CA GLY A 352 -10.43 -1.06 19.85
C GLY A 352 -9.02 -0.55 20.12
N LEU A 353 -8.89 0.75 20.41
CA LEU A 353 -7.59 1.33 20.80
C LEU A 353 -7.11 0.92 22.19
N ASP A 354 -7.94 0.22 22.96
CA ASP A 354 -7.57 -0.36 24.24
C ASP A 354 -6.39 -1.33 24.08
N VAL A 355 -6.19 -1.95 22.90
CA VAL A 355 -5.03 -2.81 22.59
C VAL A 355 -3.67 -2.09 22.76
N LEU A 356 -3.65 -0.76 22.78
CA LEU A 356 -2.46 0.05 23.03
C LEU A 356 -2.23 0.33 24.53
N VAL A 357 -3.18 0.00 25.40
CA VAL A 357 -3.09 0.19 26.84
C VAL A 357 -2.44 -1.04 27.48
N ASP A 358 -1.32 -0.83 28.18
CA ASP A 358 -0.63 -1.90 28.92
C ASP A 358 -1.59 -2.55 29.94
N PRO A 359 -1.78 -3.89 29.92
CA PRO A 359 -2.63 -4.59 30.87
C PRO A 359 -2.28 -4.29 32.34
N LYS A 360 -1.01 -4.00 32.65
CA LYS A 360 -0.58 -3.64 34.01
C LYS A 360 -1.07 -2.26 34.45
N LYS A 361 -1.34 -1.36 33.50
CA LYS A 361 -1.91 -0.03 33.76
C LYS A 361 -3.44 -0.04 33.84
N ARG A 362 -4.11 -1.09 33.36
CA ARG A 362 -5.58 -1.24 33.47
C ARG A 362 -6.06 -1.61 34.88
N LYS A 363 -5.17 -2.08 35.76
CA LYS A 363 -5.49 -2.55 37.12
C LYS A 363 -5.25 -1.51 38.23
N ARG A 364 -5.08 -0.23 37.89
CA ARG A 364 -4.87 0.86 38.85
C ARG A 364 -5.94 1.91 38.75
#